data_AF-A0A7C1DKR1-F1
#
_entry.id   AF-A0A7C1DKR1-F1
#
_cell.length_a   1.000
_cell.length_b   1.000
_cell.length_c   1.000
_cell.angle_alpha   90.00
_cell.angle_beta   90.00
_cell.angle_gamma   90.00
#
_symmetry.space_group_name_H-M   'P 1'
#
loop_
_entity.id
_entity.type
_entity.pdbx_description
1 polymer ?
#
loop_
_entity_poly.entity_id
_entity_poly.type
_entity_poly.pdbx_seq_one_letter_code
_entity_poly.pdbx_strand_id
1 'polypeptide(L)'
;LLPLCRQLHIPLVYDVHHHRCNPDGLTVDEATDLATDTWGDRGGELWAHISSPKQGWKGLKPRLHADYIDPEDFPDCWRGLPMTIDVEAKAKELAVLRLIADLASK
;
A
#
# COMPACT_ATOMS: atom_id res chain seq x y z
N LEU A 1 -10.49 -9.94 3.11
CA LEU A 1 -11.07 -8.93 4.05
C LEU A 1 -12.28 -8.22 3.47
N LEU A 2 -12.25 -7.83 2.19
CA LEU A 2 -13.28 -7.05 1.52
C LEU A 2 -14.76 -7.50 1.77
N PRO A 3 -15.15 -8.79 1.70
CA PRO A 3 -16.55 -9.17 1.94
C PRO A 3 -17.04 -8.80 3.35
N LEU A 4 -16.17 -8.94 4.35
CA LEU A 4 -16.47 -8.59 5.73
C LEU A 4 -16.60 -7.07 5.90
N CYS A 5 -15.68 -6.30 5.29
CA CYS A 5 -15.75 -4.83 5.30
C CYS A 5 -17.06 -4.33 4.70
N ARG A 6 -17.48 -4.90 3.56
CA ARG A 6 -18.78 -4.60 2.91
C ARG A 6 -19.97 -4.96 3.80
N GLN A 7 -19.99 -6.17 4.36
CA GLN A 7 -21.07 -6.62 5.24
C GLN A 7 -21.24 -5.71 6.47
N LEU A 8 -20.12 -5.29 7.07
CA LEU A 8 -20.12 -4.45 8.26
C LEU A 8 -20.15 -2.94 7.95
N HIS A 9 -20.14 -2.58 6.66
CA HIS A 9 -20.03 -1.20 6.18
C HIS A 9 -18.83 -0.45 6.78
N ILE A 10 -17.69 -1.11 6.97
CA ILE A 10 -16.46 -0.51 7.52
C ILE A 10 -15.39 -0.35 6.43
N PRO A 11 -14.50 0.65 6.55
CA PRO A 11 -13.45 0.87 5.57
C PRO A 11 -12.41 -0.25 5.60
N LEU A 12 -11.80 -0.52 4.44
CA LEU A 12 -10.66 -1.40 4.28
C LEU A 12 -9.39 -0.55 4.09
N VAL A 13 -8.45 -0.65 5.02
CA VAL A 13 -7.08 -0.17 4.81
C VAL A 13 -6.35 -1.16 3.93
N TYR A 14 -5.88 -0.71 2.77
CA TYR A 14 -5.23 -1.58 1.80
C TYR A 14 -3.72 -1.64 2.00
N ASP A 15 -3.18 -2.83 2.23
CA ASP A 15 -1.74 -3.05 2.34
C ASP A 15 -1.21 -3.75 1.09
N VAL A 16 -0.48 -2.99 0.26
CA VAL A 16 0.04 -3.51 -1.01
C VAL A 16 1.16 -4.52 -0.80
N HIS A 17 1.95 -4.38 0.27
CA HIS A 17 3.05 -5.30 0.55
C HIS A 17 2.52 -6.68 0.97
N HIS A 18 1.53 -6.70 1.86
CA HIS A 18 0.85 -7.93 2.25
C HIS A 18 0.09 -8.56 1.08
N HIS A 19 -0.55 -7.76 0.22
CA HIS A 19 -1.20 -8.30 -0.98
C HIS A 19 -0.19 -8.99 -1.91
N ARG A 20 0.96 -8.37 -2.17
CA ARG A 20 2.04 -8.99 -2.98
C ARG A 20 2.62 -10.25 -2.33
N CYS A 21 2.72 -10.29 -1.00
CA CYS A 21 3.19 -11.48 -0.27
C CYS A 21 2.18 -12.63 -0.24
N ASN A 22 0.88 -12.34 -0.32
CA ASN A 22 -0.20 -13.32 -0.27
C ASN A 22 -1.32 -12.93 -1.27
N PRO A 23 -1.07 -13.12 -2.57
CA PRO A 23 -1.99 -12.69 -3.61
C PRO A 23 -3.27 -13.51 -3.59
N ASP A 24 -4.40 -12.84 -3.81
CA ASP A 24 -5.73 -13.45 -3.82
C ASP A 24 -6.33 -13.56 -5.24
N GLY A 25 -5.51 -13.29 -6.26
CA GLY A 25 -5.88 -13.32 -7.67
C GLY A 25 -6.28 -11.96 -8.25
N LEU A 26 -6.43 -10.93 -7.41
CA LEU A 26 -6.63 -9.57 -7.85
C LEU A 26 -5.31 -8.91 -8.25
N THR A 27 -5.38 -8.01 -9.22
CA THR A 27 -4.31 -7.05 -9.49
C THR A 27 -4.26 -5.99 -8.39
N VAL A 28 -3.16 -5.23 -8.33
CA VAL A 28 -3.04 -4.10 -7.38
C VAL A 28 -4.08 -3.02 -7.68
N ASP A 29 -4.35 -2.76 -8.96
CA ASP A 29 -5.36 -1.80 -9.41
C ASP A 29 -6.76 -2.22 -8.96
N GLU A 30 -7.16 -3.47 -9.24
CA GLU A 30 -8.46 -3.99 -8.81
C GLU A 30 -8.62 -3.96 -7.29
N ALA A 31 -7.59 -4.36 -6.54
CA ALA A 31 -7.62 -4.33 -5.08
C ALA A 31 -7.69 -2.89 -4.54
N THR A 32 -7.02 -1.94 -5.20
CA THR A 32 -7.05 -0.51 -4.84
C THR A 32 -8.43 0.08 -5.07
N ASP A 33 -9.05 -0.18 -6.23
CA ASP A 33 -10.40 0.29 -6.55
C ASP A 33 -11.42 -0.27 -5.55
N LEU A 34 -11.39 -1.58 -5.32
CA LEU A 34 -12.29 -2.24 -4.38
C LEU A 34 -12.12 -1.76 -2.94
N ALA A 35 -10.89 -1.44 -2.52
CA ALA A 35 -10.64 -0.85 -1.22
C ALA A 35 -11.15 0.61 -1.15
N THR A 36 -10.91 1.41 -2.18
CA THR A 36 -11.38 2.80 -2.29
C THR A 36 -12.90 2.89 -2.15
N ASP A 37 -13.64 1.98 -2.79
CA ASP A 37 -15.11 1.92 -2.70
C ASP A 37 -15.61 1.75 -1.25
N THR A 38 -14.82 1.16 -0.34
CA THR A 38 -15.21 1.01 1.06
C THR A 38 -15.13 2.30 1.88
N TRP A 39 -14.50 3.34 1.35
CA TRP A 39 -14.36 4.67 1.97
C TRP A 39 -15.39 5.69 1.45
N GLY A 40 -15.88 5.51 0.22
CA GLY A 40 -16.73 6.47 -0.49
C GLY A 40 -18.02 6.84 0.25
N ASP A 41 -18.72 5.87 0.84
CA ASP A 41 -19.96 6.10 1.59
C ASP A 41 -19.77 7.01 2.83
N ARG A 42 -18.52 7.18 3.27
CA ARG A 42 -18.15 7.94 4.48
C ARG A 42 -17.53 9.30 4.16
N GLY A 43 -17.39 9.65 2.87
CA GLY A 43 -16.70 10.87 2.42
C GLY A 43 -15.21 10.89 2.73
N GLY A 44 -14.61 9.72 2.97
CA GLY A 44 -13.18 9.57 3.25
C GLY A 44 -12.36 9.24 2.01
N GLU A 45 -11.07 9.50 2.08
CA GLU A 45 -10.08 9.04 1.12
C GLU A 45 -9.57 7.63 1.46
N LEU A 46 -8.95 6.95 0.51
CA LEU A 46 -8.33 5.65 0.76
C LEU A 46 -7.18 5.80 1.77
N TRP A 47 -7.14 4.93 2.77
CA TRP A 47 -5.94 4.75 3.60
C TRP A 47 -5.26 3.45 3.20
N ALA A 48 -3.95 3.53 2.97
CA ALA A 48 -3.15 2.40 2.52
C ALA A 48 -1.81 2.31 3.25
N HIS A 49 -1.25 1.11 3.29
CA HIS A 49 0.10 0.86 3.80
C HIS A 49 1.03 0.48 2.65
N ILE A 50 2.28 0.97 2.71
CA ILE A 50 3.35 0.58 1.79
C ILE A 50 4.58 0.10 2.56
N SER A 51 5.17 -0.98 2.05
CA SER A 51 6.43 -1.56 2.51
C SER A 51 7.19 -2.22 1.37
N SER A 52 8.51 -2.26 1.50
CA SER A 52 9.40 -3.01 0.61
C SER A 52 10.07 -4.16 1.35
N PRO A 53 10.32 -5.31 0.69
CA PRO A 53 10.96 -6.46 1.30
C PRO A 53 12.44 -6.21 1.58
N LYS A 54 12.88 -6.40 2.84
CA LYS A 54 14.28 -6.22 3.30
C LYS A 54 15.30 -7.03 2.49
N GLN A 55 14.88 -8.16 1.94
CA GLN A 55 15.73 -9.07 1.16
C GLN A 55 15.33 -9.15 -0.31
N GLY A 56 14.53 -8.18 -0.79
CA GLY A 56 13.94 -8.22 -2.12
C GLY A 56 12.81 -9.27 -2.24
N TRP A 57 12.04 -9.17 -3.32
CA TRP A 57 10.90 -10.08 -3.59
C TRP A 57 11.33 -11.53 -3.82
N LYS A 58 12.57 -11.76 -4.26
CA LYS A 58 13.17 -13.11 -4.43
C LYS A 58 13.91 -13.62 -3.18
N GLY A 59 13.92 -12.85 -2.09
CA GLY A 59 14.55 -13.22 -0.84
C GLY A 59 13.77 -14.28 -0.05
N LEU A 60 14.42 -14.91 0.94
CA LEU A 60 13.80 -15.97 1.75
C LEU A 60 12.66 -15.47 2.65
N LYS A 61 12.64 -14.17 2.97
CA LYS A 61 11.66 -13.56 3.89
C LYS A 61 11.13 -12.24 3.32
N PRO A 62 10.30 -12.28 2.26
CA PRO A 62 9.81 -11.06 1.58
C PRO A 62 8.95 -10.19 2.52
N ARG A 63 8.20 -10.82 3.43
CA ARG A 63 7.39 -10.18 4.48
C ARG A 63 8.16 -9.34 5.52
N LEU A 64 9.49 -9.32 5.52
CA LEU A 64 10.25 -8.47 6.44
C LEU A 64 10.41 -7.09 5.82
N HIS A 65 9.95 -6.04 6.50
CA HIS A 65 10.03 -4.69 5.96
C HIS A 65 11.47 -4.17 5.97
N ALA A 66 11.85 -3.51 4.89
CA ALA A 66 13.12 -2.82 4.71
C ALA A 66 13.22 -1.53 5.54
N ASP A 67 14.42 -0.94 5.55
CA ASP A 67 14.64 0.36 6.20
C ASP A 67 14.01 1.50 5.38
N TYR A 68 13.96 1.36 4.06
CA TYR A 68 13.41 2.33 3.11
C TYR A 68 12.50 1.64 2.09
N ILE A 69 11.64 2.41 1.44
CA ILE A 69 10.79 1.94 0.34
C ILE A 69 11.58 1.99 -0.97
N ASP A 70 11.48 0.93 -1.77
CA ASP A 70 11.91 0.93 -3.17
C ASP A 70 10.86 1.69 -4.00
N PRO A 71 11.22 2.74 -4.75
CA PRO A 71 10.24 3.48 -5.55
C PRO A 71 9.58 2.64 -6.66
N GLU A 72 10.12 1.47 -7.03
CA GLU A 72 9.45 0.51 -7.92
C GLU A 72 8.29 -0.23 -7.22
N ASP A 73 8.29 -0.27 -5.88
CA ASP A 73 7.19 -0.87 -5.12
C ASP A 73 6.00 0.10 -4.95
N PHE A 74 6.14 1.37 -5.32
CA PHE A 74 5.03 2.32 -5.30
C PHE A 74 4.08 2.06 -6.48
N PRO A 75 2.80 1.70 -6.25
CA PRO A 75 1.88 1.41 -7.34
C PRO A 75 1.62 2.63 -8.23
N ASP A 76 1.70 2.46 -9.54
CA ASP A 76 1.43 3.56 -10.48
C ASP A 76 -0.03 4.01 -10.42
N CYS A 77 -0.98 3.08 -10.18
CA CYS A 77 -2.39 3.41 -9.99
C CYS A 77 -2.66 4.30 -8.78
N TRP A 78 -1.71 4.43 -7.83
CA TRP A 78 -1.84 5.34 -6.69
C TRP A 78 -1.48 6.78 -7.04
N ARG A 79 -0.80 7.03 -8.16
CA ARG A 79 -0.39 8.37 -8.57
C ARG A 79 -1.62 9.22 -8.91
N GLY A 80 -1.81 10.31 -8.16
CA GLY A 80 -2.91 11.25 -8.35
C GLY A 80 -4.23 10.84 -7.69
N LEU A 81 -4.29 9.71 -6.98
CA LEU A 81 -5.44 9.35 -6.17
C LEU A 81 -5.47 10.19 -4.88
N PRO A 82 -6.64 10.67 -4.43
CA PRO A 82 -6.80 11.22 -3.09
C PRO A 82 -6.69 10.08 -2.08
N MET A 83 -5.57 10.03 -1.35
CA MET A 83 -5.28 8.97 -0.38
C MET A 83 -4.27 9.40 0.69
N THR A 84 -4.34 8.73 1.84
CA THR A 84 -3.31 8.74 2.88
C THR A 84 -2.52 7.45 2.81
N ILE A 85 -1.18 7.55 2.85
CA ILE A 85 -0.28 6.39 2.83
C ILE A 85 0.54 6.35 4.12
N ASP A 86 0.40 5.28 4.88
CA ASP A 86 1.29 4.94 5.98
C ASP A 86 2.52 4.19 5.45
N VAL A 87 3.69 4.80 5.62
CA VAL A 87 4.98 4.23 5.21
C VAL A 87 5.52 3.34 6.32
N GLU A 88 5.40 2.02 6.15
CA GLU A 88 5.75 1.02 7.17
C GLU A 88 7.22 0.54 7.08
N ALA A 89 8.15 1.48 7.09
CA ALA A 89 9.59 1.19 6.99
C ALA A 89 10.32 1.30 8.34
N LYS A 90 11.49 0.64 8.48
CA LYS A 90 12.25 0.69 9.74
C LYS A 90 12.93 2.03 10.01
N ALA A 91 13.28 2.79 8.97
CA ALA A 91 13.88 4.13 9.12
C ALA A 91 12.84 5.23 9.41
N LYS A 92 11.56 4.89 9.58
CA LYS A 92 10.50 5.80 10.05
C LYS A 92 10.40 7.06 9.18
N GLU A 93 10.43 8.25 9.76
CA GLU A 93 10.28 9.53 9.06
C GLU A 93 11.32 9.74 7.96
N LEU A 94 12.53 9.17 8.10
CA LEU A 94 13.55 9.25 7.06
C LEU A 94 13.12 8.50 5.79
N ALA A 95 12.34 7.43 5.92
CA ALA A 95 11.81 6.71 4.78
C ALA A 95 10.72 7.51 4.05
N VAL A 96 9.91 8.27 4.80
CA VAL A 96 8.91 9.18 4.22
C VAL A 96 9.59 10.28 3.41
N LEU A 97 10.57 10.97 3.99
CA LEU A 97 11.30 12.05 3.32
C LEU A 97 11.99 11.56 2.05
N ARG A 98 12.63 10.38 2.12
CA ARG A 98 13.29 9.78 0.97
C ARG A 98 12.29 9.40 -0.13
N LEU A 99 11.18 8.74 0.23
CA LEU A 99 10.16 8.33 -0.75
C LEU A 99 9.57 9.54 -1.48
N ILE A 100 9.32 10.66 -0.78
CA ILE A 100 8.87 11.91 -1.41
C ILE A 100 9.88 12.39 -2.47
N ALA A 101 11.17 12.39 -2.14
CA ALA A 101 12.22 12.80 -3.08
C ALA A 101 12.33 11.84 -4.28
N ASP A 102 12.28 10.53 -4.03
CA ASP A 102 12.36 9.50 -5.07
C ASP A 102 11.16 9.60 -6.03
N LEU A 103 9.95 9.87 -5.53
CA LEU A 103 8.74 10.01 -6.35
C LEU A 103 8.63 11.35 -7.10
N ALA A 104 9.27 12.42 -6.61
CA ALA A 104 9.31 13.70 -7.30
C ALA A 104 10.30 13.75 -8.47
N SER A 105 11.26 12.82 -8.49
CA SER A 105 12.30 12.72 -9.53
C SER A 105 11.94 11.78 -10.69
N LYS A 106 10.76 11.16 -10.63
CA LYS A 106 10.17 10.30 -11.67
C LYS A 106 8.90 10.95 -12.21
#